data_AF-A0A5C7VZW7-F1
#
_entry.id   AF-A0A5C7VZW7-F1
#
_cell.length_a   1.000
_cell.length_b   1.000
_cell.length_c   1.000
_cell.angle_alpha   90.00
_cell.angle_beta   90.00
_cell.angle_gamma   90.00
#
_symmetry.space_group_name_H-M   'P 1'
#
loop_
_entity.id
_entity.type
_entity.pdbx_description
1 polymer ?
#
loop_
_entity_poly.entity_id
_entity_poly.type
_entity_poly.pdbx_seq_one_letter_code
_entity_poly.pdbx_strand_id
1 'polypeptide(L)' 'MQFDFSSPTPLAYFATLVQRDDGLPLLEAAASLGQDDHPAISVQQVLHDVDQLAARLQRRV' A
#
# COMPACT_ATOMS: atom_id res chain seq x y z
N MET A 1 15.22 19.05 24.14
CA MET A 1 14.92 18.07 23.08
C MET A 1 15.41 16.72 23.57
N GLN A 2 14.52 15.73 23.62
CA GLN A 2 14.87 14.37 24.03
C GLN A 2 15.15 13.59 22.75
N PHE A 3 16.39 13.18 22.55
CA PHE A 3 16.79 12.38 21.40
C PHE A 3 16.84 10.92 21.83
N ASP A 4 16.08 10.08 21.14
CA ASP A 4 16.12 8.64 21.32
C ASP A 4 17.20 8.06 20.39
N PHE A 5 18.18 7.39 21.00
CA PHE A 5 19.30 6.74 20.31
C PHE A 5 19.19 5.21 20.36
N SER A 6 18.03 4.67 20.75
CA SER A 6 17.77 3.24 20.67
C SER A 6 17.82 2.77 19.22
N SER A 7 18.31 1.54 19.02
CA SER A 7 18.34 0.95 17.68
C SER A 7 16.91 0.71 17.20
N PRO A 8 16.52 1.20 16.00
CA PRO A 8 15.17 1.00 15.50
C PRO A 8 14.94 -0.49 15.26
N THR A 9 13.76 -0.98 15.64
CA THR A 9 13.34 -2.32 15.25
C THR A 9 13.21 -2.39 13.72
N PRO A 10 13.26 -3.59 13.10
CA PRO A 10 13.02 -3.73 11.67
C PRO A 10 11.70 -3.10 11.21
N LEU A 11 10.65 -3.18 12.03
CA LEU A 11 9.36 -2.55 11.75
C LEU A 11 9.42 -1.02 11.86
N ALA A 12 10.11 -0.46 12.86
CA ALA A 12 10.28 0.98 12.99
C ALA A 12 11.12 1.55 11.85
N TYR A 13 12.15 0.84 11.41
CA TYR A 13 12.94 1.19 10.24
C TYR A 13 12.11 1.12 8.96
N PHE A 14 11.32 0.06 8.77
CA PHE A 14 10.38 -0.04 7.65
C PHE A 14 9.41 1.14 7.62
N ALA A 15 8.83 1.49 8.78
CA ALA A 15 7.93 2.63 8.90
C ALA A 15 8.57 3.93 8.41
N THR A 16 9.86 4.19 8.71
CA THR A 16 10.58 5.38 8.18
C THR A 16 10.79 5.34 6.66
N LEU A 17 10.97 4.15 6.07
CA LEU A 17 11.14 4.00 4.62
C LEU A 17 9.83 4.25 3.87
N VAL A 18 8.69 3.94 4.50
CA VAL A 18 7.35 4.10 3.93
C VAL A 18 6.58 5.27 4.54
N GLN A 19 7.23 6.18 5.27
CA GLN A 19 6.55 7.27 5.98
C GLN A 19 6.20 8.48 5.11
N ARG A 20 6.41 8.43 3.79
CA ARG A 20 6.08 9.57 2.94
C ARG A 20 4.57 9.62 2.75
N ASP A 21 3.96 10.66 3.33
CA ASP A 21 2.50 10.87 3.40
C ASP A 21 1.82 11.00 2.02
N ASP A 22 2.55 11.37 0.96
CA ASP A 22 1.98 11.58 -0.37
C ASP A 22 2.58 10.61 -1.39
N GLY A 23 1.73 9.75 -1.97
CA GLY A 23 2.07 9.00 -3.18
C GLY A 23 2.65 7.59 -2.99
N LEU A 24 2.46 6.97 -1.82
CA LEU A 24 2.73 5.53 -1.72
C LEU A 24 1.62 4.74 -2.43
N PRO A 25 1.96 3.88 -3.39
CA PRO A 25 1.01 3.05 -4.11
C PRO A 25 0.59 1.86 -3.21
N LEU A 26 -0.14 2.16 -2.13
CA LEU A 26 -0.48 1.18 -1.09
C LEU A 26 -1.32 0.03 -1.63
N LEU A 27 -2.18 0.31 -2.61
CA LEU A 27 -3.00 -0.70 -3.25
C LEU A 27 -2.15 -1.65 -4.10
N GLU A 28 -1.19 -1.10 -4.84
CA GLU A 28 -0.23 -1.87 -5.63
C GLU A 28 0.72 -2.67 -4.74
N ALA A 29 1.15 -2.10 -3.60
CA ALA A 29 1.97 -2.79 -2.62
C ALA A 29 1.21 -3.98 -2.02
N ALA A 30 -0.05 -3.78 -1.63
CA ALA A 30 -0.91 -4.86 -1.15
C ALA A 30 -1.14 -5.94 -2.23
N ALA A 31 -1.38 -5.55 -3.49
CA ALA A 31 -1.54 -6.48 -4.60
C ALA A 31 -0.26 -7.28 -4.86
N SER A 32 0.91 -6.63 -4.78
CA SER A 32 2.22 -7.29 -4.93
C SER A 32 2.48 -8.30 -3.81
N LEU A 33 2.16 -7.97 -2.56
CA LEU A 33 2.24 -8.92 -1.44
C LEU A 33 1.30 -10.12 -1.63
N GLY A 34 0.11 -9.90 -2.21
CA GLY A 34 -0.83 -10.99 -2.53
C GLY A 34 -0.28 -12.00 -3.55
N GLN A 35 0.65 -11.59 -4.43
CA GLN A 35 1.26 -12.49 -5.42
C GLN A 35 2.13 -13.58 -4.78
N ASP A 36 2.62 -13.38 -3.56
CA ASP A 36 3.41 -14.37 -2.82
C ASP A 36 2.62 -15.67 -2.61
N ASP A 37 1.31 -15.56 -2.33
CA ASP A 37 0.41 -16.69 -2.12
C ASP A 37 -0.42 -17.02 -3.38
N HIS A 38 -0.75 -16.00 -4.18
CA HIS A 38 -1.56 -16.11 -5.39
C HIS A 38 -0.85 -15.51 -6.61
N PRO A 39 0.08 -16.25 -7.25
CA PRO A 39 0.92 -15.73 -8.34
C PRO A 39 0.14 -15.25 -9.57
N ALA A 40 -1.11 -15.69 -9.74
CA ALA A 40 -1.98 -15.28 -10.84
C ALA A 40 -2.62 -13.89 -10.66
N ILE A 41 -2.52 -13.29 -9.47
CA ILE A 41 -2.99 -11.92 -9.23
C ILE A 41 -2.19 -10.96 -10.12
N SER A 42 -2.90 -10.12 -10.87
CA SER A 42 -2.32 -9.02 -11.63
C SER A 42 -2.53 -7.71 -10.90
N VAL A 43 -1.43 -7.00 -10.59
CA VAL A 43 -1.50 -5.69 -9.92
C VAL A 43 -2.35 -4.71 -10.74
N GLN A 44 -2.17 -4.69 -12.06
CA GLN A 44 -2.91 -3.82 -12.97
C GLN A 44 -4.41 -4.16 -13.01
N GLN A 45 -4.76 -5.44 -12.91
CA GLN A 45 -6.17 -5.85 -12.84
C GLN A 45 -6.82 -5.38 -11.55
N VAL A 46 -6.12 -5.50 -10.41
CA VAL A 46 -6.61 -5.03 -9.11
C VAL A 46 -6.88 -3.52 -9.14
N LEU A 47 -5.97 -2.74 -9.73
CA LEU A 47 -6.18 -1.30 -9.90
C LEU A 47 -7.41 -1.00 -10.75
N HIS A 48 -7.54 -1.68 -11.90
CA HIS A 48 -8.68 -1.50 -12.79
C HIS A 48 -10.02 -1.82 -12.09
N ASP A 49 -10.08 -2.89 -11.32
CA ASP A 49 -11.29 -3.32 -10.62
C ASP A 49 -11.70 -2.32 -9.54
N VAL A 50 -10.72 -1.75 -8.82
CA VAL A 50 -10.97 -0.72 -7.81
C VAL A 50 -11.42 0.59 -8.45
N ASP A 51 -10.83 1.00 -9.58
CA ASP A 51 -11.29 2.17 -10.35
C ASP A 51 -12.74 2.02 -10.83
N GLN A 52 -13.10 0.84 -11.35
CA GLN A 52 -14.48 0.56 -11.75
C GLN A 52 -15.44 0.60 -10.56
N LEU A 53 -15.02 0.08 -9.41
CA LEU A 53 -15.81 0.13 -8.18
C LEU A 53 -16.03 1.59 -7.74
N ALA A 54 -14.98 2.41 -7.70
CA ALA A 54 -15.05 3.82 -7.35
C ALA A 54 -16.00 4.58 -8.29
N ALA A 55 -15.87 4.38 -9.60
CA ALA A 55 -16.76 4.99 -10.60
C ALA A 55 -18.23 4.58 -10.42
N ARG A 56 -18.49 3.31 -10.07
CA ARG A 56 -19.85 2.83 -9.77
C ARG A 56 -20.43 3.45 -8.50
N LEU A 57 -19.61 3.67 -7.47
CA LEU A 57 -20.03 4.33 -6.24
C LEU A 57 -20.35 5.80 -6.47
N GLN A 58 -19.51 6.52 -7.22
CA GLN A 58 -19.74 7.92 -7.58
C GLN A 58 -21.04 8.15 -8.37
N ARG A 59 -21.49 7.18 -9.17
CA ARG A 59 -22.79 7.28 -9.88
C ARG A 59 -24.01 7.11 -8.99
N ARG A 60 -23.83 6.60 -7.76
CA ARG A 60 -24.92 6.29 -6.81
C ARG A 60 -25.08 7.34 -5.71
N VAL A 61 -24.11 8.25 -5.57
CA VAL A 61 -24.09 9.36 -4.60
C VAL A 61 -24.39 10.65 -5.33
#